data_AF-A0A429EQ56-F1
#
_entry.id   AF-A0A429EQ56-F1
#
_cell.length_a   1.000
_cell.length_b   1.000
_cell.length_c   1.000
_cell.angle_alpha   90.00
_cell.angle_beta   90.00
_cell.angle_gamma   90.00
#
_symmetry.space_group_name_H-M   'P 1'
#
loop_
_entity.id
_entity.type
_entity.pdbx_description
1 polymer ?
#
loop_
_entity_poly.entity_id
_entity_poly.type
_entity_poly.pdbx_seq_one_letter_code
_entity_poly.pdbx_strand_id
1 'polypeptide(L)'
;MTQERAVPRPLLVLLLVLLPVALVDVGSLSATVALAATAAVGSALAVCAVIAARCVPAVPPTRVRTAIRDRDLRTAFLPQRDPDAAGRRRPRAPGHALPATTA
;
A
#
# COMPACT_ATOMS: atom_id res chain seq x y z
N MET A 1 -2.22 -12.17 16.01
CA MET A 1 -0.76 -12.05 16.01
C MET A 1 -0.19 -13.33 15.41
N THR A 2 -0.17 -13.41 14.09
CA THR A 2 0.47 -14.50 13.36
C THR A 2 1.95 -14.16 13.26
N GLN A 3 2.77 -14.83 14.05
CA GLN A 3 4.23 -14.80 13.92
C GLN A 3 4.57 -15.55 12.63
N GLU A 4 4.71 -14.82 11.54
CA GLU A 4 5.33 -15.33 10.32
C GLU A 4 6.75 -15.77 10.70
N ARG A 5 7.02 -17.08 10.68
CA ARG A 5 8.37 -17.61 10.90
C ARG A 5 9.26 -17.05 9.79
N ALA A 6 9.93 -15.95 10.09
CA ALA A 6 10.89 -15.35 9.18
C ALA A 6 12.03 -16.35 8.97
N VAL A 7 12.12 -16.89 7.75
CA VAL A 7 13.26 -17.72 7.36
C VAL A 7 14.52 -16.88 7.55
N PRO A 8 15.52 -17.37 8.30
CA PRO A 8 16.72 -16.59 8.51
C PRO A 8 17.36 -16.29 7.16
N ARG A 9 17.63 -15.00 6.90
CA ARG A 9 18.30 -14.50 5.68
C ARG A 9 19.46 -15.39 5.17
N PRO A 10 20.37 -15.91 6.03
CA PRO A 10 21.44 -16.79 5.56
C PRO A 10 20.92 -18.11 4.97
N LEU A 11 19.83 -18.67 5.48
CA LEU A 11 19.24 -19.90 4.96
C LEU A 11 18.60 -19.68 3.58
N LEU A 12 17.99 -18.51 3.37
CA LEU A 12 17.45 -18.14 2.07
C LEU A 12 18.57 -17.98 1.02
N VAL A 13 19.67 -17.30 1.37
CA VAL A 13 20.83 -17.14 0.49
C VAL A 13 21.49 -18.49 0.21
N LEU A 14 21.65 -19.34 1.23
CA LEU A 14 22.20 -20.68 1.09
C LEU A 14 21.36 -21.52 0.12
N LEU A 15 20.04 -21.53 0.28
CA LEU A 15 19.13 -22.25 -0.62
C LEU A 15 19.20 -21.71 -2.05
N LEU A 16 19.24 -20.39 -2.22
CA LEU A 16 19.31 -19.75 -3.53
C LEU A 16 20.63 -20.04 -4.28
N VAL A 17 21.72 -20.34 -3.55
CA VAL A 17 23.03 -20.65 -4.13
C VAL A 17 23.25 -22.16 -4.31
N LEU A 18 22.92 -22.98 -3.31
CA LEU A 18 23.16 -24.43 -3.39
C LEU A 18 22.23 -25.14 -4.37
N LEU A 19 20.96 -24.72 -4.44
CA LEU A 19 19.98 -25.35 -5.31
C LEU A 19 20.37 -25.28 -6.80
N PRO A 20 20.76 -24.11 -7.36
CA PRO A 20 21.18 -24.07 -8.75
C PRO A 20 22.51 -24.78 -8.99
N VAL A 21 23.46 -24.75 -8.03
CA VAL A 21 24.74 -25.47 -8.17
C VAL A 21 24.51 -26.98 -8.26
N ALA A 22 23.63 -27.53 -7.43
CA ALA A 22 23.28 -28.96 -7.49
C ALA A 22 22.52 -29.34 -8.77
N LEU A 23 21.74 -28.41 -9.35
CA LEU A 23 21.01 -28.64 -10.61
C LEU A 23 21.89 -28.53 -11.86
N VAL A 24 22.96 -27.72 -11.81
CA VAL A 24 23.93 -27.58 -12.91
C VAL A 24 24.69 -28.89 -13.17
N ASP A 25 24.99 -29.66 -12.12
CA ASP A 25 25.75 -30.92 -12.22
C ASP A 25 24.96 -32.04 -12.94
N VAL A 26 23.65 -31.86 -13.15
CA VAL A 26 22.73 -32.87 -13.72
C VAL A 26 22.25 -32.49 -15.14
N GLY A 27 22.50 -31.26 -15.61
CA GLY A 27 21.80 -30.69 -16.77
C GLY A 27 22.63 -30.50 -18.05
N SER A 28 21.95 -30.52 -19.21
CA SER A 28 22.53 -30.10 -20.51
C SER A 28 22.83 -28.60 -20.55
N LEU A 29 23.70 -28.14 -21.46
CA LEU A 29 24.08 -26.72 -21.62
C LEU A 29 22.88 -25.76 -21.73
N SER A 30 21.78 -26.20 -22.36
CA SER A 30 20.54 -25.41 -22.42
C SER A 30 19.85 -25.29 -21.07
N ALA A 31 19.85 -26.35 -20.26
CA ALA A 31 19.30 -26.33 -18.91
C ALA A 31 20.13 -25.40 -17.99
N THR A 32 21.46 -25.44 -18.11
CA THR A 32 22.34 -24.56 -17.34
C THR A 32 22.14 -23.08 -17.72
N VAL A 33 21.95 -22.78 -19.01
CA VAL A 33 21.69 -21.40 -19.47
C VAL A 33 20.31 -20.90 -19.01
N ALA A 34 19.25 -21.72 -19.14
CA ALA A 34 17.91 -21.35 -18.68
C ALA A 34 17.87 -21.11 -17.15
N LEU A 35 18.60 -21.93 -16.39
CA LEU A 35 18.74 -21.78 -14.96
C LEU A 35 19.54 -20.53 -14.59
N ALA A 36 20.66 -20.26 -15.27
CA ALA A 36 21.46 -19.05 -15.07
C ALA A 36 20.66 -17.78 -15.37
N ALA A 37 19.86 -17.77 -16.44
CA ALA A 37 18.98 -16.65 -16.78
C ALA A 37 17.92 -16.42 -15.69
N THR A 38 17.31 -17.50 -15.20
CA THR A 38 16.31 -17.42 -14.13
C THR A 38 16.92 -16.94 -12.82
N ALA A 39 18.11 -17.41 -12.46
CA ALA A 39 18.84 -16.96 -11.28
C ALA A 39 19.23 -15.48 -11.40
N ALA A 40 19.68 -15.02 -12.58
CA ALA A 40 20.00 -13.62 -12.81
C ALA A 40 18.77 -12.72 -12.63
N VAL A 41 17.63 -13.07 -13.24
CA VAL A 41 16.37 -12.33 -13.08
C VAL A 41 15.89 -12.35 -11.63
N GLY A 42 15.96 -13.52 -10.97
CA GLY A 42 15.60 -13.66 -9.55
C GLY A 42 16.45 -12.78 -8.64
N SER A 43 17.77 -12.70 -8.88
CA SER A 43 18.67 -11.84 -8.11
C SER A 43 18.39 -10.35 -8.33
N ALA A 44 18.13 -9.94 -9.59
CA ALA A 44 17.76 -8.57 -9.90
C ALA A 44 16.45 -8.16 -9.21
N LEU A 45 15.43 -9.03 -9.26
CA LEU A 45 14.16 -8.80 -8.56
C LEU A 45 14.34 -8.73 -7.04
N ALA A 46 15.17 -9.60 -6.45
CA ALA A 46 15.47 -9.57 -5.03
C ALA A 46 16.17 -8.26 -4.61
N VAL A 47 17.14 -7.79 -5.41
CA VAL A 47 17.81 -6.50 -5.17
C VAL A 47 16.81 -5.36 -5.26
N CYS A 48 15.96 -5.33 -6.29
CA CYS A 48 14.90 -4.33 -6.43
C CYS A 48 13.94 -4.34 -5.23
N ALA A 49 13.52 -5.52 -4.76
CA ALA A 49 12.64 -5.66 -3.62
C ALA A 49 13.30 -5.17 -2.31
N VAL A 50 14.58 -5.46 -2.12
CA VAL A 50 15.34 -4.96 -0.96
C VAL A 50 15.48 -3.45 -1.00
N ILE A 51 15.84 -2.87 -2.15
CA ILE A 51 15.93 -1.42 -2.33
C ILE A 51 14.56 -0.79 -2.04
N ALA A 52 13.50 -1.30 -2.65
CA ALA A 52 12.14 -0.81 -2.41
C ALA A 52 11.78 -0.86 -0.92
N ALA A 53 12.05 -1.97 -0.23
CA ALA A 53 11.79 -2.11 1.19
C ALA A 53 12.60 -1.14 2.06
N ARG A 54 13.84 -0.81 1.67
CA ARG A 54 14.70 0.17 2.37
C ARG A 54 14.27 1.60 2.13
N CYS A 55 13.68 1.89 0.98
CA CYS A 55 13.14 3.21 0.65
C CYS A 55 11.82 3.52 1.36
N VAL A 56 11.13 2.52 1.94
CA VAL A 56 9.90 2.77 2.71
C VAL A 56 10.24 3.50 4.01
N PRO A 57 9.67 4.69 4.27
CA PRO A 57 9.88 5.40 5.53
C PRO A 57 9.42 4.55 6.72
N ALA A 58 10.22 4.51 7.79
CA ALA A 58 9.81 3.86 9.03
C ALA A 58 8.66 4.64 9.67
N VAL A 59 7.46 4.06 9.68
CA VAL A 59 6.25 4.71 10.21
C VAL A 59 5.84 4.05 11.53
N PRO A 60 5.54 4.82 12.60
CA PRO A 60 4.99 4.24 13.82
C PRO A 60 3.71 3.46 13.52
N PRO A 61 3.47 2.31 14.17
CA PRO A 61 2.29 1.47 13.89
C PRO A 61 0.97 2.21 14.18
N THR A 62 1.01 3.20 15.07
CA THR A 62 -0.13 4.08 15.35
C THR A 62 -0.45 5.01 14.19
N ARG A 63 0.53 5.42 13.38
CA ARG A 63 0.34 6.38 12.27
C ARG A 63 -0.55 5.81 11.17
N VAL A 64 -0.49 4.51 10.92
CA VAL A 64 -1.40 3.84 9.99
C VAL A 64 -2.83 3.89 10.53
N ARG A 65 -3.02 3.56 11.81
CA ARG A 65 -4.34 3.61 12.46
C ARG A 65 -4.92 5.02 12.51
N THR A 66 -4.09 6.02 12.82
CA THR A 66 -4.54 7.42 12.83
C THR A 66 -4.80 7.94 11.44
N ALA A 67 -4.02 7.54 10.42
CA ALA A 67 -4.26 7.92 9.04
C ALA A 67 -5.55 7.32 8.49
N ILE A 68 -5.83 6.05 8.81
CA ILE A 68 -7.12 5.40 8.48
C ILE A 68 -8.25 6.13 9.20
N ARG A 69 -8.11 6.38 10.50
CA ARG A 69 -9.16 7.08 11.27
C ARG A 69 -9.37 8.53 10.81
N ASP A 70 -8.33 9.23 10.39
CA ASP A 70 -8.41 10.58 9.81
C ASP A 70 -9.11 10.54 8.45
N ARG A 71 -8.78 9.55 7.60
CA ARG A 71 -9.46 9.33 6.32
C ARG A 71 -10.95 9.03 6.53
N ASP A 72 -11.27 8.15 7.47
CA ASP A 72 -12.63 7.80 7.82
C ASP A 72 -13.39 9.04 8.31
N LEU A 73 -12.81 9.86 9.20
CA LEU A 73 -13.45 11.11 9.66
C LEU A 73 -13.69 12.11 8.53
N ARG A 74 -12.76 12.22 7.57
CA ARG A 74 -12.91 13.10 6.39
C ARG A 74 -14.03 12.65 5.44
N THR A 75 -14.37 11.38 5.44
CA THR A 75 -15.42 10.81 4.56
C THR A 75 -16.66 10.31 5.31
N ALA A 76 -16.65 10.35 6.65
CA ALA A 76 -17.72 9.84 7.51
C ALA A 76 -18.99 10.68 7.37
N PHE A 77 -18.81 11.96 7.07
CA PHE A 77 -19.91 12.85 6.75
C PHE A 77 -19.98 12.98 5.23
N LEU A 78 -21.14 12.62 4.66
CA LEU A 78 -21.50 13.21 3.37
C LEU A 78 -21.40 14.73 3.57
N PRO A 79 -20.75 15.50 2.68
CA PRO A 79 -20.80 16.95 2.78
C PRO A 79 -22.28 17.32 2.89
N GLN A 80 -22.67 17.84 4.07
CA GLN A 80 -24.02 18.31 4.28
C GLN A 80 -24.27 19.31 3.16
N ARG A 81 -25.29 19.04 2.34
CA ARG A 81 -25.75 20.01 1.36
C ARG A 81 -26.02 21.27 2.17
N ASP A 82 -25.27 22.31 1.85
CA ASP A 82 -25.46 23.62 2.47
C ASP A 82 -26.98 23.90 2.50
N PRO A 83 -27.59 24.01 3.69
CA PRO A 83 -29.03 24.21 3.80
C PRO A 83 -29.46 25.51 3.11
N ASP A 84 -28.53 26.46 2.97
CA ASP A 84 -28.73 27.73 2.28
C ASP A 84 -28.33 27.66 0.79
N ALA A 85 -27.66 26.59 0.35
CA ALA A 85 -27.38 26.40 -1.07
C ALA A 85 -28.70 26.32 -1.82
N ALA A 86 -28.74 26.99 -2.97
CA ALA A 86 -29.92 27.03 -3.81
C ALA A 86 -30.34 25.59 -4.18
N GLY A 87 -31.31 25.06 -3.44
CA GLY A 87 -31.97 23.81 -3.77
C GLY A 87 -32.69 23.94 -5.12
N ARG A 88 -33.33 22.86 -5.57
CA ARG A 88 -34.33 23.01 -6.65
C ARG A 88 -35.33 24.08 -6.21
N ARG A 89 -35.63 25.04 -7.09
CA ARG A 89 -36.70 26.03 -6.87
C ARG A 89 -37.97 25.29 -6.48
N ARG A 90 -38.23 25.25 -5.18
CA ARG A 90 -39.55 24.98 -4.63
C ARG A 90 -40.15 26.34 -4.31
N PRO A 91 -41.44 26.55 -4.50
CA PRO A 91 -42.13 27.68 -3.90
C PRO A 91 -41.76 27.70 -2.42
N ARG A 92 -40.97 28.69 -2.00
CA ARG A 92 -40.70 28.91 -0.57
C ARG A 92 -42.04 29.32 0.01
N ALA A 93 -42.53 28.63 1.04
CA ALA A 93 -43.63 29.18 1.83
C ALA A 93 -43.24 30.63 2.19
N PRO A 94 -44.12 31.62 2.04
CA PRO A 94 -43.80 33.01 2.35
C PRO A 94 -43.18 33.08 3.76
N GLY A 95 -41.87 33.32 3.82
CA GLY A 95 -41.17 33.50 5.08
C GLY A 95 -41.38 34.94 5.52
N HIS A 96 -41.83 35.14 6.77
CA HIS A 96 -41.90 36.48 7.34
C HIS A 96 -40.51 37.12 7.35
N ALA A 97 -40.44 38.37 6.91
CA ALA A 97 -39.21 39.16 6.93
C ALA A 97 -38.73 39.28 8.38
N LEU A 98 -37.55 38.75 8.67
CA LEU A 98 -36.89 38.98 9.94
C LEU A 98 -36.35 40.42 9.95
N PRO A 99 -36.59 41.21 11.02
CA PRO A 99 -36.06 42.56 11.12
C PRO A 99 -34.53 42.50 11.17
N ALA A 100 -33.88 43.31 10.33
CA ALA A 100 -32.44 43.47 10.37
C ALA A 100 -32.04 44.10 11.71
N THR A 101 -31.21 43.40 12.49
CA THR A 101 -30.57 43.98 13.66
C THR A 101 -29.52 44.99 13.20
N THR A 102 -29.79 46.27 13.46
CA THR A 102 -28.78 47.33 13.46
C THR A 102 -28.40 47.67 14.90
N ALA A 103 -27.15 47.40 15.28
CA ALA A 103 -26.36 48.12 16.28
C ALA A 103 -24.90 47.68 16.14
#